data_AF-A0A822CY71-F1
#
_entry.id   AF-A0A822CY71-F1
#
_cell.length_a   1.000
_cell.length_b   1.000
_cell.length_c   1.000
_cell.angle_alpha   90.00
_cell.angle_beta   90.00
_cell.angle_gamma   90.00
#
_symmetry.space_group_name_H-M   'P 1'
#
loop_
_entity.id
_entity.type
_entity.pdbx_description
1 polymer ?
#
loop_
_entity_poly.entity_id
_entity_poly.type
_entity_poly.pdbx_seq_one_letter_code
_entity_poly.pdbx_strand_id
1 'polypeptide(L)'
;KCNTRATELIVDKSLNVVKGIKYRSKQNIGSPSFDMYGDFIIDCTGRYTSSPNWLNENFNLIVPTIQIHFGCSYVTFIGERFRIGDSSFDSALVISNPVDSPEKNVGFIVIPIRTIKTNNENSLGTSSTIAINCVNSEYPPNDSYENLLEWTKENLDPKYYTILKAAKVCSPLIPSRHAIDDRKYVESLGKKWPQNYILLGDSMCSFNPQYAQVISEECWFSSTTNDWKTPTLKVIETDKYGQVKTYQRDGNSTSTNNPEPRTPIMIRFMQ
;
A
#
# COMPACT_ATOMS: atom_id res chain seq x y z
N LYS A 1 3.49 5.84 12.35
CA LYS A 1 2.37 6.28 11.48
C LYS A 1 2.41 7.79 11.39
N CYS A 2 2.52 8.34 10.18
CA CYS A 2 2.44 9.78 9.92
C CYS A 2 1.04 10.28 10.29
N ASN A 3 0.96 11.27 11.18
CA ASN A 3 -0.30 11.82 11.68
C ASN A 3 -0.85 12.95 10.81
N THR A 4 -0.40 13.06 9.57
CA THR A 4 -0.80 14.13 8.66
C THR A 4 -1.64 13.57 7.51
N ARG A 5 -2.58 14.36 7.00
CA ARG A 5 -3.38 14.03 5.80
C ARG A 5 -3.40 15.24 4.87
N ALA A 6 -2.96 15.04 3.63
CA ALA A 6 -3.19 16.00 2.55
C ALA A 6 -4.70 16.07 2.25
N THR A 7 -5.22 17.28 2.06
CA THR A 7 -6.66 17.53 1.90
C THR A 7 -7.00 18.20 0.58
N GLU A 8 -6.11 19.03 0.04
CA GLU A 8 -6.32 19.78 -1.21
C GLU A 8 -4.99 20.04 -1.92
N LEU A 9 -5.06 20.31 -3.23
CA LEU A 9 -3.95 20.90 -3.99
C LEU A 9 -3.96 22.42 -3.87
N ILE A 10 -2.78 23.03 -3.76
CA ILE A 10 -2.59 24.46 -3.95
C ILE A 10 -2.19 24.65 -5.41
N VAL A 11 -3.00 25.40 -6.18
CA VAL A 11 -2.88 25.45 -7.64
C VAL A 11 -2.80 26.88 -8.17
N ASP A 12 -2.23 27.02 -9.37
CA ASP A 12 -2.40 28.19 -10.21
C ASP A 12 -3.07 27.76 -11.52
N LYS A 13 -4.36 28.07 -11.62
CA LYS A 13 -5.19 27.66 -12.77
C LYS A 13 -4.77 28.37 -14.06
N SER A 14 -4.24 29.59 -13.96
CA SER A 14 -3.84 30.38 -15.13
C SER A 14 -2.59 29.80 -15.79
N LEU A 15 -1.68 29.26 -14.97
CA LEU A 15 -0.44 28.64 -15.42
C LEU A 15 -0.55 27.11 -15.60
N ASN A 16 -1.69 26.52 -15.23
CA ASN A 16 -1.89 25.07 -15.15
C ASN A 16 -0.80 24.36 -14.34
N VAL A 17 -0.56 24.83 -13.11
CA VAL A 17 0.54 24.37 -12.24
C VAL A 17 0.00 23.99 -10.86
N VAL A 18 0.50 22.88 -10.31
CA VAL A 18 0.38 22.56 -8.87
C VAL A 18 1.58 23.16 -8.13
N LYS A 19 1.33 23.93 -7.07
CA LYS A 19 2.35 24.65 -6.28
C LYS A 19 2.59 24.02 -4.90
N GLY A 20 1.73 23.12 -4.47
CA GLY A 20 1.73 22.64 -3.10
C GLY A 20 0.50 21.81 -2.75
N ILE A 21 0.39 21.51 -1.46
CA ILE A 21 -0.77 20.86 -0.85
C ILE A 21 -1.20 21.62 0.39
N LYS A 22 -2.48 21.49 0.71
CA LYS A 22 -2.97 21.71 2.07
C LYS A 22 -2.97 20.40 2.83
N TYR A 23 -2.62 20.46 4.11
CA TYR A 23 -2.66 19.30 4.98
C TYR A 23 -3.19 19.63 6.36
N ARG A 24 -3.66 18.59 7.07
CA ARG A 24 -4.10 18.70 8.47
C ARG A 24 -3.61 17.53 9.30
N SER A 25 -3.63 17.71 10.63
CA SER A 25 -3.40 16.60 11.55
C SER A 25 -4.59 15.65 11.59
N LYS A 26 -4.33 14.35 11.64
CA LYS A 26 -5.33 13.29 11.83
C LYS A 26 -5.79 13.18 13.29
N GLN A 27 -4.99 13.64 14.25
CA GLN A 27 -5.27 13.44 15.67
C GLN A 27 -6.35 14.37 16.23
N ASN A 28 -6.56 15.53 15.60
CA ASN A 28 -7.53 16.53 16.04
C ASN A 28 -8.52 16.83 14.92
N ILE A 29 -9.74 16.29 15.06
CA ILE A 29 -10.89 16.71 14.25
C ILE A 29 -11.08 18.21 14.47
N GLY A 30 -11.05 19.00 13.39
CA GLY A 30 -11.08 20.46 13.46
C GLY A 30 -9.71 21.14 13.59
N SER A 31 -8.60 20.40 13.50
CA SER A 31 -7.27 21.04 13.40
C SER A 31 -7.18 21.97 12.19
N PRO A 32 -6.48 23.11 12.32
CA PRO A 32 -6.29 24.03 11.21
C PRO A 32 -5.59 23.33 10.05
N SER A 33 -5.95 23.76 8.83
CA SER A 33 -5.25 23.37 7.63
C SER A 33 -3.98 24.21 7.50
N PHE A 34 -2.89 23.57 7.08
CA PHE A 34 -1.61 24.20 6.82
C PHE A 34 -1.25 24.06 5.34
N ASP A 35 -0.57 25.06 4.81
CA ASP A 35 -0.07 25.05 3.45
C ASP A 35 1.36 24.51 3.42
N MET A 36 1.65 23.68 2.42
CA MET A 36 3.00 23.22 2.12
C MET A 36 3.25 23.40 0.63
N TYR A 37 4.24 24.22 0.29
CA TYR A 37 4.62 24.51 -1.08
C TYR A 37 5.79 23.63 -1.52
N GLY A 38 5.77 23.21 -2.79
CA GLY A 38 6.84 22.46 -3.41
C GLY A 38 6.80 22.61 -4.93
N ASP A 39 7.97 22.56 -5.55
CA ASP A 39 8.12 22.70 -7.01
C ASP A 39 7.74 21.43 -7.75
N PHE A 40 7.61 20.33 -7.01
CA PHE A 40 7.13 19.09 -7.53
C PHE A 40 6.35 18.35 -6.45
N ILE A 41 5.10 18.02 -6.76
CA ILE A 41 4.20 17.31 -5.86
C ILE A 41 4.00 15.90 -6.43
N ILE A 42 4.36 14.90 -5.64
CA ILE A 42 4.22 13.50 -6.02
C ILE A 42 3.16 12.86 -5.14
N ASP A 43 2.09 12.37 -5.77
CA ASP A 43 1.06 11.60 -5.11
C ASP A 43 1.42 10.11 -5.06
N CYS A 44 1.88 9.66 -3.89
CA CYS A 44 2.05 8.25 -3.54
C CYS A 44 1.05 7.80 -2.46
N THR A 45 -0.18 8.30 -2.48
CA THR A 45 -1.23 7.95 -1.50
C THR A 45 -1.86 6.57 -1.73
N GLY A 46 -1.51 5.91 -2.83
CA GLY A 46 -1.98 4.58 -3.21
C GLY A 46 -3.44 4.57 -3.70
N ARG A 47 -4.10 3.41 -3.56
CA ARG A 47 -5.41 3.08 -4.16
C ARG A 47 -6.55 4.04 -3.78
N TYR A 48 -6.40 4.73 -2.66
CA TYR A 48 -7.37 5.70 -2.14
C TYR A 48 -6.97 7.15 -2.44
N THR A 49 -6.20 7.35 -3.50
CA THR A 49 -5.81 8.67 -3.96
C THR A 49 -7.02 9.59 -4.17
N SER A 50 -6.87 10.84 -3.74
CA SER A 50 -7.84 11.91 -3.96
C SER A 50 -7.54 12.71 -5.23
N SER A 51 -6.46 12.38 -5.94
CA SER A 51 -5.96 13.12 -7.11
C SER A 51 -6.98 13.27 -8.23
N PRO A 52 -7.75 12.24 -8.63
CA PRO A 52 -8.81 12.43 -9.63
C PRO A 52 -9.82 13.50 -9.25
N ASN A 53 -10.23 13.54 -7.98
CA ASN A 53 -11.18 14.54 -7.48
C ASN A 53 -10.55 15.92 -7.47
N TRP A 54 -9.33 16.06 -6.94
CA TRP A 54 -8.63 17.34 -6.90
C TRP A 54 -8.35 17.91 -8.29
N LEU A 55 -7.99 17.06 -9.25
CA LEU A 55 -7.76 17.47 -10.65
C LEU A 55 -9.06 17.94 -11.31
N ASN A 56 -10.17 17.27 -11.06
CA ASN A 56 -11.48 17.69 -11.56
C ASN A 56 -11.90 19.03 -10.93
N GLU A 57 -11.83 19.17 -9.60
CA GLU A 57 -12.23 20.38 -8.89
C GLU A 57 -11.37 21.61 -9.24
N ASN A 58 -10.06 21.41 -9.41
CA ASN A 58 -9.13 22.52 -9.64
C ASN A 58 -8.98 22.87 -11.11
N PHE A 59 -8.95 21.89 -12.01
CA PHE A 59 -8.62 22.08 -13.42
C PHE A 59 -9.73 21.63 -14.37
N ASN A 60 -10.88 21.17 -13.87
CA ASN A 60 -11.94 20.55 -14.66
C ASN A 60 -11.40 19.38 -15.52
N LEU A 61 -10.43 18.65 -14.95
CA LEU A 61 -9.69 17.59 -15.64
C LEU A 61 -10.17 16.22 -15.16
N ILE A 62 -10.87 15.53 -16.06
CA ILE A 62 -11.28 14.13 -15.86
C ILE A 62 -10.13 13.24 -16.33
N VAL A 63 -9.63 12.39 -15.43
CA VAL A 63 -8.56 11.43 -15.77
C VAL A 63 -9.18 10.14 -16.30
N PRO A 64 -8.96 9.78 -17.57
CA PRO A 64 -9.48 8.52 -18.11
C PRO A 64 -8.94 7.36 -17.30
N THR A 65 -9.84 6.55 -16.77
CA THR A 65 -9.51 5.45 -15.85
C THR A 65 -10.22 4.20 -16.32
N ILE A 66 -9.47 3.10 -16.47
CA ILE A 66 -10.07 1.77 -16.62
C ILE A 66 -10.11 1.11 -15.25
N GLN A 67 -11.21 0.43 -14.95
CA GLN A 67 -11.38 -0.35 -13.74
C GLN A 67 -11.81 -1.76 -14.12
N ILE A 68 -11.15 -2.76 -13.53
CA ILE A 68 -11.48 -4.17 -13.71
C ILE A 68 -11.80 -4.74 -12.34
N HIS A 69 -13.05 -5.17 -12.16
CA HIS A 69 -13.47 -5.81 -10.93
C HIS A 69 -13.15 -7.31 -11.00
N PHE A 70 -12.17 -7.76 -10.22
CA PHE A 70 -11.74 -9.16 -10.18
C PHE A 70 -12.42 -9.97 -9.06
N GLY A 71 -13.26 -9.33 -8.25
CA GLY A 71 -14.15 -10.00 -7.30
C GLY A 71 -13.47 -10.77 -6.17
N CYS A 72 -12.19 -10.50 -5.88
CA CYS A 72 -11.46 -11.18 -4.82
C CYS A 72 -11.47 -10.37 -3.51
N SER A 73 -11.66 -11.07 -2.41
CA SER A 73 -11.57 -10.54 -1.05
C SER A 73 -10.66 -11.44 -0.23
N TYR A 74 -10.13 -10.92 0.88
CA TYR A 74 -9.33 -11.74 1.79
C TYR A 74 -9.41 -11.24 3.23
N VAL A 75 -9.06 -12.12 4.15
CA VAL A 75 -8.70 -11.79 5.53
C VAL A 75 -7.26 -12.24 5.74
N THR A 76 -6.42 -11.36 6.26
CA THR A 76 -5.01 -11.63 6.54
C THR A 76 -4.64 -11.29 7.97
N PHE A 77 -3.68 -12.03 8.52
CA PHE A 77 -3.15 -11.82 9.86
C PHE A 77 -1.75 -12.44 10.00
N ILE A 78 -1.04 -12.07 11.06
CA ILE A 78 0.23 -12.68 11.44
C ILE A 78 -0.04 -13.86 12.37
N GLY A 79 0.49 -15.03 12.02
CA GLY A 79 0.42 -16.24 12.83
C GLY A 79 1.79 -16.85 13.09
N GLU A 80 1.96 -17.48 14.25
CA GLU A 80 3.15 -18.25 14.62
C GLU A 80 2.81 -19.74 14.71
N ARG A 81 3.65 -20.59 14.09
CA ARG A 81 3.51 -22.06 14.12
C ARG A 81 4.86 -22.70 14.44
N PHE A 82 4.85 -23.82 15.16
CA PHE A 82 6.04 -24.61 15.46
C PHE A 82 6.00 -25.93 14.72
N ARG A 83 7.17 -26.41 14.27
CA ARG A 83 7.25 -27.67 13.53
C ARG A 83 6.79 -28.86 14.36
N ILE A 84 6.10 -29.79 13.71
CA ILE A 84 5.61 -31.04 14.31
C ILE A 84 6.12 -32.31 13.60
N GLY A 85 6.94 -32.16 12.54
CA GLY A 85 7.49 -33.27 11.77
C GLY A 85 6.59 -33.75 10.62
N ASP A 86 5.49 -33.06 10.34
CA ASP A 86 4.64 -33.32 9.17
C ASP A 86 5.01 -32.36 8.04
N SER A 87 5.41 -32.87 6.88
CA SER A 87 5.90 -32.04 5.76
C SER A 87 4.86 -31.05 5.20
N SER A 88 3.57 -31.42 5.21
CA SER A 88 2.49 -30.57 4.72
C SER A 88 2.20 -29.42 5.67
N PHE A 89 2.28 -29.70 6.98
CA PHE A 89 2.12 -28.72 8.03
C PHE A 89 3.37 -27.84 8.18
N ASP A 90 4.56 -28.42 8.19
CA ASP A 90 5.84 -27.74 8.44
C ASP A 90 6.31 -26.90 7.24
N SER A 91 5.58 -26.96 6.12
CA SER A 91 5.80 -26.12 4.94
C SER A 91 5.78 -24.63 5.32
N ALA A 92 6.87 -23.95 4.98
CA ALA A 92 7.03 -22.53 5.22
C ALA A 92 6.20 -21.68 4.24
N LEU A 93 5.99 -22.19 3.02
CA LEU A 93 5.16 -21.60 1.98
C LEU A 93 4.00 -22.54 1.66
N VAL A 94 2.78 -22.04 1.76
CA VAL A 94 1.57 -22.75 1.34
C VAL A 94 0.79 -21.81 0.45
N ILE A 95 0.45 -22.24 -0.76
CA ILE A 95 -0.38 -21.45 -1.68
C ILE A 95 -1.45 -22.40 -2.23
N SER A 96 -2.70 -21.98 -2.10
CA SER A 96 -3.87 -22.58 -2.74
C SER A 96 -4.65 -21.46 -3.39
N ASN A 97 -4.80 -21.54 -4.70
CA ASN A 97 -5.59 -20.58 -5.46
C ASN A 97 -7.04 -21.08 -5.52
N PRO A 98 -8.06 -20.18 -5.50
CA PRO A 98 -9.43 -20.57 -5.84
C PRO A 98 -9.55 -21.31 -7.18
N VAL A 99 -8.62 -21.06 -8.13
CA VAL A 99 -8.52 -21.83 -9.39
C VAL A 99 -8.21 -23.30 -9.16
N ASP A 100 -7.52 -23.65 -8.07
CA ASP A 100 -7.17 -25.03 -7.72
C ASP A 100 -8.34 -25.75 -6.99
N SER A 101 -9.41 -25.04 -6.67
CA SER A 101 -10.66 -25.57 -6.10
C SER A 101 -11.85 -24.75 -6.63
N PRO A 102 -12.12 -24.82 -7.95
CA PRO A 102 -13.06 -23.93 -8.64
C PRO A 102 -14.50 -24.08 -8.13
N GLU A 103 -14.85 -25.21 -7.52
CA GLU A 103 -16.14 -25.44 -6.87
C GLU A 103 -16.28 -24.70 -5.53
N LYS A 104 -15.18 -24.22 -4.93
CA LYS A 104 -15.17 -23.63 -3.60
C LYS A 104 -14.94 -22.13 -3.57
N ASN A 105 -14.50 -21.50 -4.67
CA ASN A 105 -14.20 -20.06 -4.76
C ASN A 105 -13.22 -19.54 -3.68
N VAL A 106 -12.41 -20.40 -3.07
CA VAL A 106 -11.64 -20.08 -1.87
C VAL A 106 -10.18 -20.50 -2.00
N GLY A 107 -9.29 -19.67 -1.49
CA GLY A 107 -7.85 -19.87 -1.45
C GLY A 107 -7.28 -19.70 -0.05
N PHE A 108 -6.05 -20.18 0.10
CA PHE A 108 -5.32 -20.18 1.37
C PHE A 108 -3.84 -19.94 1.11
N ILE A 109 -3.26 -18.97 1.82
CA ILE A 109 -1.89 -18.54 1.61
C ILE A 109 -1.19 -18.46 2.98
N VAL A 110 0.02 -19.02 3.04
CA VAL A 110 0.97 -18.84 4.15
C VAL A 110 2.30 -18.43 3.55
N ILE A 111 2.77 -17.23 3.90
CA ILE A 111 4.05 -16.69 3.45
C ILE A 111 4.92 -16.46 4.69
N PRO A 112 6.13 -17.04 4.74
CA PRO A 112 6.98 -16.94 5.92
C PRO A 112 7.57 -15.52 6.04
N ILE A 113 7.51 -14.94 7.24
CA ILE A 113 8.13 -13.65 7.57
C ILE A 113 9.52 -13.89 8.15
N ARG A 114 9.61 -14.76 9.16
CA ARG A 114 10.88 -15.10 9.85
C ARG A 114 10.79 -16.42 10.60
N THR A 115 11.94 -17.04 10.80
CA THR A 115 12.10 -18.18 11.71
C THR A 115 12.09 -17.72 13.17
N ILE A 116 11.47 -18.52 14.03
CA ILE A 116 11.49 -18.39 15.49
C ILE A 116 12.39 -19.50 16.02
N LYS A 117 13.45 -19.11 16.73
CA LYS A 117 14.31 -20.06 17.45
C LYS A 117 13.82 -20.18 18.89
N THR A 118 13.73 -21.39 19.39
CA THR A 118 13.49 -21.68 20.80
C THR A 118 14.73 -22.32 21.42
N ASN A 119 14.83 -22.31 22.75
CA ASN A 119 15.93 -22.98 23.46
C ASN A 119 15.92 -24.51 23.30
N ASN A 120 14.82 -25.10 22.83
CA ASN A 120 14.77 -26.50 22.42
C ASN A 120 15.30 -26.65 20.98
N GLU A 121 16.36 -27.44 20.81
CA GLU A 121 17.07 -27.66 19.54
C GLU A 121 16.17 -28.20 18.40
N ASN A 122 15.01 -28.77 18.74
CA ASN A 122 14.10 -29.41 17.80
C ASN A 122 12.82 -28.62 17.46
N SER A 123 12.61 -27.41 18.02
CA SER A 123 11.42 -26.59 17.70
C SER A 123 11.79 -25.32 16.94
N LEU A 124 12.02 -25.48 15.63
CA LEU A 124 12.01 -24.34 14.71
C LEU A 124 10.57 -23.89 14.51
N GLY A 125 10.27 -22.65 14.90
CA GLY A 125 9.00 -22.00 14.60
C GLY A 125 9.10 -21.09 13.38
N THR A 126 7.95 -20.69 12.85
CA THR A 126 7.86 -19.71 11.76
C THR A 126 6.76 -18.71 12.10
N SER A 127 7.11 -17.42 12.05
CA SER A 127 6.14 -16.33 12.00
C SER A 127 5.81 -16.09 10.52
N SER A 128 4.52 -16.10 10.17
CA SER A 128 4.05 -16.05 8.79
C SER A 128 2.89 -15.07 8.66
N THR A 129 2.75 -14.47 7.48
CA THR A 129 1.47 -13.90 7.04
C THR A 129 0.59 -15.05 6.60
N ILE A 130 -0.61 -15.15 7.16
CA ILE A 130 -1.63 -16.13 6.79
C ILE A 130 -2.79 -15.35 6.19
N ALA A 131 -3.24 -15.75 5.00
CA ALA A 131 -4.39 -15.15 4.35
C ALA A 131 -5.35 -16.23 3.84
N ILE A 132 -6.64 -15.96 3.99
CA ILE A 132 -7.71 -16.73 3.37
C ILE A 132 -8.40 -15.79 2.40
N ASN A 133 -8.55 -16.19 1.16
CA ASN A 133 -9.14 -15.35 0.12
C ASN A 133 -10.34 -16.04 -0.52
N CYS A 134 -11.33 -15.25 -0.91
CA CYS A 134 -12.50 -15.69 -1.66
C CYS A 134 -12.53 -14.95 -3.00
N VAL A 135 -13.14 -15.55 -4.02
CA VAL A 135 -13.45 -14.89 -5.31
C VAL A 135 -14.96 -14.77 -5.50
N ASN A 136 -15.40 -14.24 -6.65
CA ASN A 136 -16.82 -14.09 -6.99
C ASN A 136 -17.63 -13.27 -5.98
N SER A 137 -17.01 -12.28 -5.33
CA SER A 137 -17.64 -11.43 -4.32
C SER A 137 -18.12 -12.19 -3.07
N GLU A 138 -17.54 -13.36 -2.81
CA GLU A 138 -17.62 -14.02 -1.51
C GLU A 138 -16.61 -13.43 -0.53
N TYR A 139 -16.80 -13.65 0.78
CA TYR A 139 -15.99 -13.05 1.83
C TYR A 139 -15.72 -14.05 2.97
N PRO A 140 -14.45 -14.22 3.39
CA PRO A 140 -14.16 -14.93 4.63
C PRO A 140 -14.72 -14.16 5.83
N PRO A 141 -15.12 -14.84 6.93
CA PRO A 141 -15.43 -14.20 8.20
C PRO A 141 -14.27 -13.35 8.70
N ASN A 142 -14.56 -12.21 9.33
CA ASN A 142 -13.54 -11.26 9.79
C ASN A 142 -13.81 -10.69 11.19
N ASP A 143 -14.83 -11.21 11.86
CA ASP A 143 -15.35 -10.76 13.14
C ASP A 143 -14.62 -11.40 14.32
N SER A 144 -14.25 -12.68 14.22
CA SER A 144 -13.42 -13.37 15.19
C SER A 144 -12.53 -14.44 14.53
N TYR A 145 -11.48 -14.85 15.24
CA TYR A 145 -10.62 -15.94 14.77
C TYR A 145 -11.33 -17.29 14.84
N GLU A 146 -12.16 -17.47 15.86
CA GLU A 146 -12.96 -18.67 16.08
C GLU A 146 -13.93 -18.90 14.91
N ASN A 147 -14.63 -17.85 14.47
CA ASN A 147 -15.56 -17.93 13.34
C ASN A 147 -14.82 -18.21 12.03
N LEU A 148 -13.65 -17.58 11.83
CA LEU A 148 -12.79 -17.88 10.68
C LEU A 148 -12.31 -19.34 10.68
N LEU A 149 -11.96 -19.88 11.86
CA LEU A 149 -11.50 -21.25 12.04
C LEU A 149 -12.61 -22.28 11.78
N GLU A 150 -13.82 -22.06 12.31
CA GLU A 150 -14.99 -22.90 12.03
C GLU A 150 -15.36 -22.87 10.55
N TRP A 151 -15.43 -21.68 9.96
CA TRP A 151 -15.71 -21.53 8.54
C TRP A 151 -14.65 -22.22 7.68
N THR A 152 -13.37 -22.16 8.05
CA THR A 152 -12.29 -22.88 7.35
C THR A 152 -12.50 -24.39 7.40
N LYS A 153 -12.96 -24.92 8.54
CA LYS A 153 -13.23 -26.35 8.70
C LYS A 153 -14.31 -26.85 7.73
N GLU A 154 -15.32 -26.02 7.47
CA GLU A 154 -16.45 -26.35 6.61
C GLU A 154 -16.15 -26.14 5.12
N ASN A 155 -15.37 -25.11 4.79
CA ASN A 155 -15.23 -24.63 3.42
C ASN A 155 -13.89 -24.99 2.77
N LEU A 156 -12.85 -25.35 3.53
CA LEU A 156 -11.52 -25.66 3.00
C LEU A 156 -11.11 -27.11 3.24
N ASP A 157 -10.05 -27.55 2.57
CA ASP A 157 -9.40 -28.84 2.85
C ASP A 157 -8.98 -28.94 4.33
N PRO A 158 -9.21 -30.08 5.01
CA PRO A 158 -8.87 -30.28 6.43
C PRO A 158 -7.44 -29.91 6.82
N LYS A 159 -6.48 -29.95 5.88
CA LYS A 159 -5.08 -29.53 6.15
C LYS A 159 -4.99 -28.05 6.51
N TYR A 160 -5.81 -27.18 5.90
CA TYR A 160 -5.79 -25.74 6.17
C TYR A 160 -6.38 -25.42 7.54
N TYR A 161 -7.48 -26.10 7.92
CA TYR A 161 -8.01 -26.05 9.28
C TYR A 161 -6.94 -26.48 10.30
N THR A 162 -6.18 -27.53 10.02
CA THR A 162 -5.11 -28.01 10.90
C THR A 162 -4.01 -26.97 11.07
N ILE A 163 -3.60 -26.31 9.98
CA ILE A 163 -2.64 -25.20 9.99
C ILE A 163 -3.13 -24.05 10.86
N LEU A 164 -4.39 -23.61 10.69
CA LEU A 164 -4.98 -22.52 11.47
C LEU A 164 -5.12 -22.90 12.94
N LYS A 165 -5.64 -24.08 13.25
CA LYS A 165 -5.85 -24.54 14.63
C LYS A 165 -4.56 -24.51 15.46
N ALA A 166 -3.43 -24.79 14.83
CA ALA A 166 -2.12 -24.77 15.49
C ALA A 166 -1.42 -23.40 15.42
N ALA A 167 -1.95 -22.43 14.67
CA ALA A 167 -1.39 -21.10 14.60
C ALA A 167 -1.78 -20.27 15.83
N LYS A 168 -0.78 -19.71 16.49
CA LYS A 168 -0.98 -18.64 17.46
C LYS A 168 -1.17 -17.34 16.70
N VAL A 169 -2.34 -16.71 16.85
CA VAL A 169 -2.64 -15.41 16.24
C VAL A 169 -1.86 -14.30 16.94
N CYS A 170 -1.14 -13.50 16.17
CA CYS A 170 -0.23 -12.46 16.65
C CYS A 170 -0.62 -11.04 16.21
N SER A 171 -1.64 -10.90 15.37
CA SER A 171 -2.20 -9.60 14.97
C SER A 171 -3.72 -9.67 14.87
N PRO A 172 -4.42 -8.52 14.83
CA PRO A 172 -5.82 -8.48 14.42
C PRO A 172 -6.02 -9.10 13.02
N LEU A 173 -7.24 -9.56 12.76
CA LEU A 173 -7.69 -9.93 11.42
C LEU A 173 -7.89 -8.66 10.59
N ILE A 174 -7.23 -8.60 9.42
CA ILE A 174 -7.31 -7.47 8.52
C ILE A 174 -8.09 -7.91 7.26
N PRO A 175 -9.37 -7.51 7.13
CA PRO A 175 -10.12 -7.77 5.92
C PRO A 175 -9.74 -6.80 4.81
N SER A 176 -9.73 -7.30 3.58
CA SER A 176 -9.72 -6.50 2.36
C SER A 176 -10.84 -6.97 1.45
N ARG A 177 -11.66 -6.01 1.02
CA ARG A 177 -12.73 -6.22 0.03
C ARG A 177 -12.49 -5.40 -1.23
N HIS A 178 -11.27 -4.87 -1.37
CA HIS A 178 -10.91 -4.06 -2.52
C HIS A 178 -10.58 -4.98 -3.69
N ALA A 179 -11.56 -5.16 -4.56
CA ALA A 179 -11.53 -6.12 -5.66
C ALA A 179 -11.43 -5.45 -7.04
N ILE A 180 -10.78 -4.28 -7.12
CA ILE A 180 -10.69 -3.45 -8.33
C ILE A 180 -9.24 -3.23 -8.71
N ASP A 181 -8.87 -3.63 -9.92
CA ASP A 181 -7.67 -3.13 -10.58
C ASP A 181 -8.03 -1.84 -11.27
N ASP A 182 -7.17 -0.83 -11.16
CA ASP A 182 -7.38 0.42 -11.88
C ASP A 182 -6.12 0.90 -12.57
N ARG A 183 -6.30 1.58 -13.70
CA ARG A 183 -5.22 2.29 -14.38
C ARG A 183 -5.72 3.64 -14.85
N LYS A 184 -5.03 4.69 -14.43
CA LYS A 184 -5.28 6.08 -14.80
C LYS A 184 -4.36 6.46 -15.96
N TYR A 185 -4.93 6.77 -17.11
CA TYR A 185 -4.20 7.13 -18.33
C TYR A 185 -3.81 8.60 -18.34
N VAL A 186 -2.98 9.02 -17.38
CA VAL A 186 -2.52 10.42 -17.24
C VAL A 186 -1.81 10.90 -18.52
N GLU A 187 -1.15 10.00 -19.24
CA GLU A 187 -0.49 10.25 -20.51
C GLU A 187 -1.45 10.72 -21.62
N SER A 188 -2.71 10.26 -21.58
CA SER A 188 -3.72 10.60 -22.60
C SER A 188 -4.15 12.08 -22.53
N LEU A 189 -3.89 12.74 -21.40
CA LEU A 189 -4.24 14.14 -21.18
C LEU A 189 -3.20 15.10 -21.77
N GLY A 190 -1.98 14.63 -22.02
CA GLY A 190 -0.90 15.42 -22.62
C GLY A 190 -0.72 16.78 -21.93
N LYS A 191 -0.78 17.86 -22.70
CA LYS A 191 -0.58 19.25 -22.21
C LYS A 191 -1.67 19.75 -21.24
N LYS A 192 -2.81 19.05 -21.13
CA LYS A 192 -3.86 19.40 -20.16
C LYS A 192 -3.45 19.01 -18.74
N TRP A 193 -2.52 18.05 -18.59
CA TRP A 193 -1.98 17.67 -17.30
C TRP A 193 -1.27 18.86 -16.64
N PRO A 194 -1.54 19.15 -15.35
CA PRO A 194 -0.89 20.28 -14.70
C PRO A 194 0.61 20.01 -14.53
N GLN A 195 1.41 21.07 -14.69
CA GLN A 195 2.83 21.00 -14.40
C GLN A 195 3.05 20.73 -12.91
N ASN A 196 4.21 20.16 -12.59
CA ASN A 196 4.69 19.91 -11.22
C ASN A 196 3.88 18.90 -10.41
N TYR A 197 3.12 18.03 -11.07
CA TYR A 197 2.31 17.01 -10.40
C TYR A 197 2.47 15.64 -11.04
N ILE A 198 2.75 14.60 -10.24
CA ILE A 198 2.89 13.22 -10.69
C ILE A 198 2.13 12.27 -9.76
N LEU A 199 1.56 11.21 -10.32
CA LEU A 199 1.02 10.07 -9.58
C LEU A 199 2.01 8.90 -9.67
N LEU A 200 2.27 8.19 -8.58
CA LEU A 200 3.13 7.01 -8.52
C LEU A 200 2.51 5.86 -7.72
N GLY A 201 2.84 4.64 -8.13
CA GLY A 201 2.35 3.41 -7.51
C GLY A 201 0.85 3.25 -7.68
N ASP A 202 0.20 2.71 -6.66
CA ASP A 202 -1.24 2.46 -6.64
C ASP A 202 -2.10 3.73 -6.84
N SER A 203 -1.54 4.95 -6.73
CA SER A 203 -2.28 6.16 -7.08
C SER A 203 -2.50 6.27 -8.60
N MET A 204 -1.55 5.81 -9.42
CA MET A 204 -1.63 5.80 -10.88
C MET A 204 -2.23 4.50 -11.41
N CYS A 205 -1.77 3.36 -10.89
CA CYS A 205 -2.17 2.04 -11.36
C CYS A 205 -2.13 1.05 -10.19
N SER A 206 -3.26 0.45 -9.87
CA SER A 206 -3.38 -0.56 -8.81
C SER A 206 -3.69 -1.94 -9.37
N PHE A 207 -3.03 -2.95 -8.82
CA PHE A 207 -3.13 -4.33 -9.31
C PHE A 207 -3.70 -5.29 -8.26
N ASN A 208 -4.08 -6.47 -8.76
CA ASN A 208 -4.70 -7.51 -7.98
C ASN A 208 -3.59 -8.14 -7.11
N PRO A 209 -3.77 -8.18 -5.79
CA PRO A 209 -2.77 -8.72 -4.87
C PRO A 209 -2.45 -10.20 -5.14
N GLN A 210 -3.31 -10.93 -5.84
CA GLN A 210 -3.08 -12.33 -6.25
C GLN A 210 -1.79 -12.51 -7.06
N TYR A 211 -1.35 -11.48 -7.79
CA TYR A 211 -0.11 -11.53 -8.57
C TYR A 211 1.14 -11.22 -7.75
N ALA A 212 1.01 -10.72 -6.52
CA ALA A 212 2.11 -10.35 -5.63
C ALA A 212 3.18 -9.40 -6.26
N GLN A 213 2.81 -8.62 -7.28
CA GLN A 213 3.74 -7.80 -8.07
C GLN A 213 3.85 -6.33 -7.60
N VAL A 214 2.89 -5.84 -6.83
CA VAL A 214 2.71 -4.40 -6.54
C VAL A 214 3.94 -3.75 -5.89
N ILE A 215 4.52 -4.38 -4.88
CA ILE A 215 5.66 -3.81 -4.13
C ILE A 215 6.92 -3.70 -5.00
N SER A 216 7.13 -4.67 -5.90
CA SER A 216 8.26 -4.64 -6.82
C SER A 216 8.12 -3.47 -7.78
N GLU A 217 6.96 -3.30 -8.40
CA GLU A 217 6.70 -2.18 -9.32
C GLU A 217 6.82 -0.82 -8.63
N GLU A 218 6.26 -0.66 -7.42
CA GLU A 218 6.40 0.57 -6.64
C GLU A 218 7.87 0.89 -6.31
N CYS A 219 8.66 -0.11 -5.95
CA CYS A 219 10.10 0.05 -5.72
C CYS A 219 10.85 0.44 -6.99
N TRP A 220 10.51 -0.16 -8.14
CA TRP A 220 11.10 0.19 -9.43
C TRP A 220 10.78 1.63 -9.83
N PHE A 221 9.50 2.04 -9.74
CA PHE A 221 9.10 3.42 -10.02
C PHE A 221 9.81 4.41 -9.09
N SER A 222 9.85 4.12 -7.78
CA SER A 222 10.59 4.94 -6.82
C SER A 222 12.09 5.02 -7.12
N SER A 223 12.70 3.97 -7.67
CA SER A 223 14.13 3.95 -8.00
C SER A 223 14.44 4.76 -9.27
N THR A 224 13.58 4.68 -10.29
CA THR A 224 13.68 5.54 -11.49
C THR A 224 13.43 7.01 -11.15
N THR A 225 12.56 7.27 -10.16
CA THR A 225 12.41 8.60 -9.56
C THR A 225 13.45 8.91 -8.49
N ASN A 226 14.54 8.16 -8.40
CA ASN A 226 15.70 8.51 -7.58
C ASN A 226 16.97 8.60 -8.44
N ASP A 227 16.91 8.07 -9.68
CA ASP A 227 18.02 8.07 -10.63
C ASP A 227 18.13 9.40 -11.42
N TRP A 228 17.20 10.33 -11.21
CA TRP A 228 17.52 11.74 -11.41
C TRP A 228 18.54 12.14 -10.35
N LYS A 229 19.81 12.23 -10.78
CA LYS A 229 21.00 12.67 -10.03
C LYS A 229 20.89 14.12 -9.51
N THR A 230 19.78 14.48 -8.90
CA THR A 230 19.52 15.83 -8.42
C THR A 230 19.66 15.80 -6.90
N PRO A 231 20.69 16.46 -6.32
CA PRO A 231 20.87 16.60 -4.86
C PRO A 231 19.76 17.43 -4.17
N THR A 232 18.64 17.65 -4.85
CA THR A 232 17.53 18.51 -4.44
C THR A 232 16.33 17.75 -3.90
N LEU A 233 16.28 16.40 -3.89
CA LEU A 233 15.13 15.70 -3.32
C LEU A 233 15.09 15.83 -1.79
N LYS A 234 14.00 16.42 -1.27
CA LYS A 234 13.65 16.37 0.16
C LYS A 234 12.57 15.33 0.39
N VAL A 235 12.90 14.29 1.15
CA VAL A 235 11.91 13.35 1.69
C VAL A 235 11.30 14.00 2.92
N ILE A 236 9.99 14.16 2.91
CA ILE A 236 9.26 14.70 4.06
C ILE A 236 8.61 13.54 4.79
N GLU A 237 9.08 13.25 6.00
CA GLU A 237 8.43 12.30 6.90
C GLU A 237 7.77 13.05 8.05
N THR A 238 6.62 12.57 8.50
CA THR A 238 6.07 13.06 9.77
C THR A 238 6.38 12.04 10.85
N ASP A 239 7.01 12.49 11.93
CA ASP A 239 7.31 11.61 13.04
C ASP A 239 6.05 11.20 13.83
N LYS A 240 6.22 10.32 14.81
CA LYS A 240 5.13 9.79 15.63
C LYS A 240 4.36 10.85 16.43
N TYR A 241 4.90 12.07 16.54
CA TYR A 241 4.28 13.20 17.24
C TYR A 241 3.61 14.20 16.29
N GLY A 242 3.58 13.90 14.98
CA GLY A 242 3.01 14.83 14.00
C GLY A 242 3.96 15.94 13.57
N GLN A 243 5.24 15.90 13.99
CA GLN A 243 6.21 16.89 13.53
C GLN A 243 6.74 16.50 12.16
N VAL A 244 6.71 17.47 11.25
CA VAL A 244 7.22 17.31 9.89
C VAL A 244 8.75 17.40 9.93
N LYS A 245 9.42 16.33 9.54
CA LYS A 245 10.87 16.25 9.35
C LYS A 245 11.18 16.17 7.88
N THR A 246 12.18 16.93 7.48
CA THR A 246 12.62 16.99 6.09
C THR A 246 14.03 16.45 5.98
N TYR A 247 14.22 15.46 5.13
CA TYR A 247 15.49 14.78 4.90
C TYR A 247 15.96 15.11 3.49
N GLN A 248 17.17 15.65 3.35
CA GLN A 248 17.81 15.89 2.06
C GLN A 248 19.08 15.05 2.00
N ARG A 249 19.42 14.50 0.83
CA ARG A 249 20.72 13.85 0.64
C ARG A 249 21.77 14.94 0.50
N ASP A 250 22.74 15.01 1.41
CA ASP A 250 23.78 16.04 1.39
C ASP A 250 24.58 15.99 0.07
N GLY A 251 24.41 17.03 -0.74
CA GLY A 251 25.22 17.29 -1.93
C GLY A 251 26.15 18.45 -1.65
N ASN A 252 27.39 18.16 -1.25
CA ASN A 252 28.42 19.20 -1.18
C ASN A 252 28.73 19.69 -2.60
N SER A 253 28.33 20.91 -2.95
CA SER A 253 29.02 21.72 -3.96
C SER A 253 28.78 23.21 -3.73
N THR A 254 29.88 23.94 -3.58
CA THR A 254 30.00 25.38 -3.37
C THR A 254 29.44 26.26 -4.51
N SER A 255 28.73 27.32 -4.09
CA SER A 255 28.44 28.63 -4.72
C SER A 255 28.23 28.79 -6.24
N THR A 256 27.16 29.49 -6.62
CA THR A 256 27.20 30.83 -7.28
C THR A 256 25.79 31.39 -7.50
N ASN A 257 25.67 32.71 -7.41
CA ASN A 257 24.43 33.51 -7.47
C ASN A 257 23.58 33.28 -8.73
N ASN A 258 22.55 32.43 -8.62
CA ASN A 258 21.39 32.37 -9.52
C ASN A 258 20.16 32.00 -8.68
N PRO A 259 18.91 32.33 -9.08
CA PRO A 259 17.74 31.97 -8.28
C PRO A 259 17.65 30.45 -8.24
N GLU A 260 18.02 29.85 -7.10
CA GLU A 260 18.08 28.40 -6.95
C GLU A 260 16.70 27.78 -7.24
N PRO A 261 16.63 26.70 -8.06
CA PRO A 261 15.40 25.95 -8.23
C PRO A 261 15.01 25.35 -6.87
N ARG A 262 13.80 25.67 -6.42
CA ARG A 262 13.29 25.14 -5.17
C ARG A 262 12.97 23.63 -5.33
N THR A 263 12.87 22.98 -4.19
CA THR A 263 13.03 21.54 -3.93
C THR A 263 11.80 20.68 -4.29
N PRO A 264 11.95 19.49 -4.92
CA PRO A 264 10.86 18.51 -5.07
C PRO A 264 10.46 17.84 -3.75
N ILE A 265 9.14 17.65 -3.54
CA ILE A 265 8.53 17.02 -2.35
C ILE A 265 7.95 15.66 -2.72
N MET A 266 8.44 14.60 -2.07
CA MET A 266 7.87 13.25 -2.19
C MET A 266 7.03 12.94 -0.94
N ILE A 267 5.73 12.72 -1.12
CA ILE A 267 4.82 12.38 -0.03
C ILE A 267 4.70 10.85 0.06
N ARG A 268 5.42 10.24 1.01
CA ARG A 268 5.33 8.81 1.28
C ARG A 268 4.34 8.56 2.42
N PHE A 269 3.17 7.99 2.11
CA PHE A 269 2.29 7.45 3.15
C PHE A 269 2.64 5.98 3.35
N MET A 270 3.38 5.67 4.42
CA MET A 270 3.43 4.29 4.89
C MET A 270 2.04 3.93 5.44
N GLN A 271 1.36 3.02 4.77
CA GLN A 271 0.11 2.40 5.21
C GLN A 271 0.32 1.70 6.56
#